data_AF-A0A235B311-F1
#
_entry.id   AF-A0A235B311-F1
#
_cell.length_a   1.000
_cell.length_b   1.000
_cell.length_c   1.000
_cell.angle_alpha   90.00
_cell.angle_beta   90.00
_cell.angle_gamma   90.00
#
_symmetry.space_group_name_H-M   'P 1'
#
loop_
_entity.id
_entity.type
_entity.pdbx_description
1 polymer ?
#
loop_
_entity_poly.entity_id
_entity_poly.type
_entity_poly.pdbx_seq_one_letter_code
_entity_poly.pdbx_strand_id
1 'polypeptide(L)'
;VNRDIFIEKQKEIMKQPDWIIDGNYTSTMDLRIKYADIVIFLYYKTLRCLYRIIKRRIQYHGQTRPDMGDNCKEKLDWEFVHYVLQFNKNRAPAILTKLESLNDKQIFIIKHPKQLKELIHNLNDVSID
;
A
#
# COMPACT_ATOMS: atom_id res chain seq x y z
N VAL A 1 -15.03 12.34 -3.21
CA VAL A 1 -15.39 12.04 -1.80
C VAL A 1 -14.79 13.11 -0.93
N ASN A 2 -15.58 13.73 -0.04
CA ASN A 2 -15.05 14.71 0.92
C ASN A 2 -14.00 14.05 1.83
N ARG A 3 -12.89 14.74 2.12
CA ARG A 3 -11.80 14.24 2.97
C ARG A 3 -12.28 13.73 4.32
N ASP A 4 -13.24 14.42 4.94
CA ASP A 4 -13.72 14.05 6.26
C ASP A 4 -14.53 12.74 6.21
N ILE A 5 -15.38 12.60 5.17
CA ILE A 5 -16.11 11.35 4.92
C ILE A 5 -15.15 10.18 4.70
N PHE A 6 -14.03 10.41 4.01
CA PHE A 6 -13.01 9.37 3.79
C PHE A 6 -12.30 8.95 5.08
N ILE A 7 -12.04 9.90 5.99
CA ILE A 7 -11.44 9.62 7.31
C ILE A 7 -12.43 8.85 8.19
N GLU A 8 -13.69 9.29 8.26
CA GLU A 8 -14.71 8.62 9.07
C GLU A 8 -14.98 7.19 8.59
N LYS A 9 -15.06 6.96 7.27
CA LYS A 9 -15.19 5.59 6.75
C LYS A 9 -14.04 4.67 7.16
N GLN A 10 -12.81 5.18 7.18
CA GLN A 10 -11.67 4.39 7.66
C GLN A 10 -11.78 4.09 9.15
N LYS A 11 -12.24 5.04 9.97
CA LYS A 11 -12.45 4.81 11.40
C LYS A 11 -13.46 3.70 11.64
N GLU A 12 -14.57 3.68 10.90
CA GLU A 12 -15.56 2.61 11.02
C GLU A 12 -14.99 1.24 10.62
N ILE A 13 -14.14 1.17 9.58
CA ILE A 13 -13.46 -0.09 9.21
C ILE A 13 -12.53 -0.55 10.33
N MET A 14 -11.76 0.37 10.94
CA MET A 14 -10.83 0.05 12.03
C MET A 14 -11.50 -0.39 13.34
N LYS A 15 -12.83 -0.27 13.46
CA LYS A 15 -13.61 -0.81 14.59
C LYS A 15 -14.01 -2.28 14.40
N GLN A 16 -13.88 -2.81 13.18
CA GLN A 16 -14.17 -4.21 12.92
C GLN A 16 -13.11 -5.11 13.57
N PRO A 17 -13.46 -6.37 13.92
CA PRO A 17 -12.52 -7.29 14.56
C PRO A 17 -11.29 -7.56 13.67
N ASP A 18 -11.53 -7.75 12.37
CA ASP A 18 -10.48 -8.04 11.40
C ASP A 18 -10.62 -7.10 10.19
N TRP A 19 -9.51 -6.53 9.75
CA TRP A 19 -9.52 -5.63 8.59
C TRP A 19 -8.16 -5.57 7.90
N ILE A 20 -8.20 -5.19 6.62
CA ILE A 20 -7.03 -4.83 5.83
C ILE A 20 -7.30 -3.47 5.19
N ILE A 21 -6.42 -2.50 5.42
CA ILE A 21 -6.50 -1.17 4.78
C ILE A 21 -5.22 -0.92 3.99
N ASP A 22 -5.31 -1.02 2.67
CA ASP A 22 -4.24 -0.65 1.76
C ASP A 22 -4.28 0.85 1.40
N GLY A 23 -3.13 1.39 1.02
CA GLY A 23 -2.98 2.73 0.48
C GLY A 23 -1.98 3.57 1.25
N ASN A 24 -1.38 4.54 0.55
CA ASN A 24 -0.35 5.41 1.10
C ASN A 24 -0.89 6.83 1.41
N TYR A 25 -2.03 6.88 2.11
CA TYR A 25 -2.64 8.13 2.53
C TYR A 25 -1.93 8.66 3.78
N THR A 26 -1.05 9.65 3.58
CA THR A 26 -0.25 10.23 4.67
C THR A 26 -1.13 10.82 5.77
N SER A 27 -2.28 11.39 5.41
CA SER A 27 -3.24 12.01 6.34
C SER A 27 -3.86 11.06 7.35
N THR A 28 -3.92 9.75 7.06
CA THR A 28 -4.52 8.74 7.95
C THR A 28 -3.52 7.67 8.35
N MET A 29 -2.24 7.82 8.00
CA MET A 29 -1.22 6.83 8.28
C MET A 29 -1.05 6.58 9.78
N ASP A 30 -0.91 7.64 10.57
CA ASP A 30 -0.70 7.52 12.02
C ASP A 30 -1.89 6.88 12.72
N LEU A 31 -3.10 7.20 12.27
CA LEU A 31 -4.32 6.61 12.78
C LEU A 31 -4.36 5.10 12.48
N ARG A 32 -4.04 4.70 11.24
CA ARG A 32 -4.01 3.28 10.85
C ARG A 32 -2.93 2.51 11.59
N ILE A 33 -1.73 3.08 11.70
CA ILE A 33 -0.62 2.47 12.45
C ILE A 33 -1.02 2.23 13.91
N LYS A 34 -1.71 3.19 14.54
CA LYS A 34 -2.15 3.07 15.93
C LYS A 34 -3.00 1.82 16.17
N TYR A 35 -3.95 1.54 15.27
CA TYR A 35 -4.90 0.45 15.41
C TYR A 35 -4.48 -0.86 14.75
N ALA A 36 -3.50 -0.85 13.85
CA ALA A 36 -3.00 -2.07 13.23
C ALA A 36 -2.19 -2.92 14.22
N ASP A 37 -2.25 -4.24 14.09
CA ASP A 37 -1.30 -5.17 14.72
C ASP A 37 -0.08 -5.40 13.82
N ILE A 38 -0.32 -5.43 12.50
CA ILE A 38 0.68 -5.71 11.48
C ILE A 38 0.75 -4.57 10.46
N VAL A 39 1.97 -4.12 10.16
CA VAL A 39 2.23 -3.15 9.09
C VAL A 39 3.14 -3.77 8.03
N ILE A 40 2.65 -3.88 6.79
CA ILE A 40 3.41 -4.36 5.65
C ILE A 40 3.77 -3.18 4.75
N PHE A 41 5.05 -2.84 4.65
CA PHE A 41 5.55 -1.77 3.79
C PHE A 41 6.29 -2.34 2.56
N LEU A 42 5.70 -2.16 1.38
CA LEU A 42 6.26 -2.62 0.10
C LEU A 42 7.33 -1.65 -0.42
N TYR A 43 8.53 -1.74 0.13
CA TYR A 43 9.68 -0.91 -0.22
C TYR A 43 10.46 -1.41 -1.45
N TYR A 44 9.78 -1.50 -2.60
CA TYR A 44 10.41 -1.94 -3.85
C TYR A 44 11.30 -0.86 -4.50
N LYS A 45 12.28 -1.30 -5.30
CA LYS A 45 13.11 -0.39 -6.13
C LYS A 45 12.24 0.43 -7.09
N THR A 46 12.51 1.72 -7.21
CA THR A 46 11.81 2.66 -8.11
C THR A 46 11.62 2.12 -9.53
N LEU A 47 12.69 1.58 -10.14
CA LEU A 47 12.65 1.04 -11.50
C LEU A 47 11.62 -0.09 -11.66
N ARG A 48 11.45 -0.94 -10.63
CA ARG A 48 10.44 -2.00 -10.64
C ARG A 48 9.03 -1.42 -10.57
N CYS A 49 8.82 -0.41 -9.73
CA CYS A 49 7.52 0.25 -9.63
C CYS A 49 7.13 0.92 -10.94
N LEU A 50 8.08 1.62 -11.59
CA LEU A 50 7.89 2.25 -12.90
C LEU A 50 7.59 1.23 -14.00
N TYR A 51 8.37 0.16 -14.08
CA TYR A 51 8.08 -0.93 -15.01
C TYR A 51 6.66 -1.49 -14.81
N ARG A 52 6.22 -1.70 -13.55
CA ARG A 52 4.88 -2.25 -13.26
C ARG A 52 3.74 -1.28 -13.59
N ILE A 53 3.88 0.03 -13.33
CA ILE A 53 2.83 1.00 -13.71
C ILE A 53 2.71 1.11 -15.24
N ILE A 54 3.84 1.10 -15.96
CA ILE A 54 3.85 1.16 -17.43
C ILE A 54 3.26 -0.13 -18.02
N LYS A 55 3.71 -1.30 -17.54
CA LYS A 55 3.19 -2.60 -17.97
C LYS A 55 1.67 -2.68 -17.79
N ARG A 56 1.16 -2.27 -16.63
CA ARG A 56 -0.29 -2.28 -16.35
C ARG A 56 -1.05 -1.36 -17.31
N ARG A 57 -0.54 -0.14 -17.54
CA ARG A 57 -1.18 0.78 -18.48
C ARG A 57 -1.27 0.23 -19.91
N ILE A 58 -0.25 -0.49 -20.37
CA ILE A 58 -0.27 -1.14 -21.68
C ILE A 58 -1.28 -2.29 -21.67
N GLN A 59 -1.25 -3.13 -20.63
CA GLN A 59 -2.13 -4.29 -20.50
C GLN A 59 -3.62 -3.92 -20.41
N TYR A 60 -3.95 -2.86 -19.68
CA TYR A 60 -5.32 -2.41 -19.43
C TYR A 60 -5.68 -1.16 -20.24
N HIS A 61 -4.98 -0.92 -21.35
CA HIS A 61 -5.28 0.23 -22.20
C HIS A 61 -6.74 0.17 -22.68
N GLY A 62 -7.51 1.23 -22.39
CA GLY A 62 -8.92 1.32 -22.75
C GLY A 62 -9.86 0.45 -21.90
N GLN A 63 -9.35 -0.24 -20.87
CA GLN A 63 -10.12 -1.15 -20.01
C GLN A 63 -10.06 -0.71 -18.54
N THR A 64 -11.13 -0.99 -17.80
CA THR A 64 -11.10 -0.89 -16.34
C THR A 64 -10.45 -2.14 -15.78
N ARG A 65 -9.53 -1.96 -14.83
CA ARG A 65 -8.90 -3.10 -14.18
C ARG A 65 -9.92 -3.86 -13.33
N PRO A 66 -9.82 -5.20 -13.23
CA PRO A 66 -10.76 -6.00 -12.43
C PRO A 66 -10.81 -5.61 -10.95
N ASP A 67 -9.72 -5.04 -10.43
CA ASP A 67 -9.59 -4.59 -9.04
C ASP A 67 -9.93 -3.10 -8.83
N MET A 68 -10.37 -2.40 -9.88
CA MET A 68 -10.79 -1.00 -9.81
C MET A 68 -12.31 -0.88 -9.93
N GLY A 69 -12.88 0.14 -9.28
CA GLY A 69 -14.31 0.42 -9.40
C GLY A 69 -14.74 0.74 -10.84
N ASP A 70 -16.00 0.46 -11.15
CA ASP A 70 -16.59 0.65 -12.47
C ASP A 70 -16.31 2.05 -13.03
N ASN A 71 -16.01 2.13 -14.33
CA ASN A 71 -15.68 3.35 -15.06
C ASN A 71 -14.42 4.11 -14.59
N CYS A 72 -13.59 3.53 -13.72
CA CYS A 72 -12.29 4.10 -13.40
C CYS A 72 -11.26 3.72 -14.49
N LYS A 73 -11.18 4.53 -15.55
CA LYS A 73 -10.16 4.38 -16.59
C LYS A 73 -8.79 4.65 -15.99
N GLU A 74 -7.84 3.73 -16.18
CA GLU A 74 -6.47 3.89 -15.68
C GLU A 74 -5.81 5.10 -16.35
N LYS A 75 -5.57 6.17 -15.58
CA LYS A 75 -4.83 7.35 -16.03
C LYS A 75 -3.43 7.28 -15.45
N LEU A 76 -2.43 7.18 -16.31
CA LEU A 76 -1.04 7.44 -15.96
C LEU A 76 -0.70 8.82 -16.49
N ASP A 77 -0.72 9.81 -15.62
CA ASP A 77 -0.21 11.13 -15.92
C ASP A 77 1.25 11.26 -15.49
N TRP A 78 1.90 12.29 -16.03
CA TRP A 78 3.30 12.58 -15.73
C TRP A 78 3.52 12.93 -14.26
N GLU A 79 2.55 13.55 -13.60
CA GLU A 79 2.61 13.85 -12.16
C GLU A 79 2.73 12.57 -11.33
N PHE A 80 1.93 11.55 -11.62
CA PHE A 80 2.00 10.26 -10.95
C PHE A 80 3.32 9.52 -11.24
N VAL A 81 3.80 9.53 -12.48
CA VAL A 81 5.10 8.93 -12.83
C VAL A 81 6.23 9.60 -12.07
N HIS A 82 6.24 10.94 -12.04
CA HIS A 82 7.22 11.73 -11.31
C HIS A 82 7.14 11.49 -9.80
N TYR A 83 5.93 11.37 -9.25
CA TYR A 83 5.73 10.95 -7.86
C TYR A 83 6.38 9.59 -7.57
N VAL A 84 6.14 8.58 -8.43
CA VAL A 84 6.74 7.23 -8.25
C VAL A 84 8.26 7.28 -8.36
N LEU A 85 8.81 8.04 -9.32
CA LEU A 85 10.24 8.27 -9.48
C LEU A 85 10.89 8.80 -8.20
N GLN A 86 10.24 9.78 -7.57
CA GLN A 86 10.77 10.48 -6.40
C GLN A 86 10.45 9.79 -5.06
N PHE A 87 9.52 8.84 -5.03
CA PHE A 87 8.99 8.26 -3.81
C PHE A 87 10.08 7.73 -2.85
N ASN A 88 10.98 6.88 -3.35
CA ASN A 88 12.04 6.28 -2.53
C ASN A 88 13.06 7.31 -2.04
N LYS A 89 13.25 8.42 -2.76
CA LYS A 89 14.18 9.49 -2.38
C LYS A 89 13.56 10.42 -1.35
N ASN A 90 12.30 10.79 -1.54
CA ASN A 90 11.69 11.94 -0.84
C ASN A 90 10.68 11.55 0.23
N ARG A 91 10.09 10.35 0.18
CA ARG A 91 9.00 9.93 1.08
C ARG A 91 9.31 8.67 1.88
N ALA A 92 9.90 7.66 1.23
CA ALA A 92 10.22 6.41 1.91
C ALA A 92 11.10 6.58 3.16
N PRO A 93 12.11 7.48 3.21
CA PRO A 93 12.94 7.63 4.42
C PRO A 93 12.15 8.00 5.66
N ALA A 94 11.23 8.96 5.56
CA ALA A 94 10.38 9.38 6.69
C ALA A 94 9.43 8.27 7.15
N ILE A 95 8.92 7.46 6.21
CA ILE A 95 8.08 6.29 6.55
C ILE A 95 8.93 5.23 7.26
N LEU A 96 10.12 4.93 6.75
CA LEU A 96 11.03 3.94 7.35
C LEU A 96 11.41 4.34 8.77
N THR A 97 11.85 5.59 8.99
CA THR A 97 12.17 6.10 10.33
C THR A 97 10.97 6.01 11.28
N LYS A 98 9.76 6.33 10.80
CA LYS A 98 8.54 6.19 11.60
C LYS A 98 8.30 4.73 11.98
N LEU A 99 8.39 3.81 11.02
CA LEU A 99 8.18 2.38 11.27
C LEU A 99 9.24 1.80 12.21
N GLU A 100 10.50 2.20 12.08
CA GLU A 100 11.60 1.79 12.97
C GLU A 100 11.39 2.23 14.43
N SER A 101 10.63 3.30 14.66
CA SER A 101 10.34 3.79 16.01
C SER A 101 9.21 3.05 16.75
N LEU A 102 8.48 2.17 16.06
CA LEU A 102 7.36 1.42 16.61
C LEU A 102 7.86 0.07 17.16
N ASN A 103 7.65 -0.16 18.46
CA ASN A 103 8.11 -1.38 19.12
C ASN A 103 6.97 -2.35 19.47
N ASP A 104 5.72 -1.87 19.40
CA ASP A 104 4.51 -2.60 19.76
C ASP A 104 3.80 -3.22 18.54
N LYS A 105 4.38 -3.09 17.34
CA LYS A 105 3.78 -3.51 16.07
C LYS A 105 4.65 -4.53 15.36
N GLN A 106 4.03 -5.48 14.68
CA GLN A 106 4.75 -6.38 13.78
C GLN A 106 4.94 -5.71 12.42
N ILE A 107 6.20 -5.47 12.04
CA ILE A 107 6.52 -4.67 10.85
C ILE A 107 7.28 -5.50 9.82
N PHE A 108 6.76 -5.53 8.60
CA PHE A 108 7.39 -6.21 7.46
C PHE A 108 7.79 -5.20 6.39
N ILE A 109 9.10 -4.97 6.22
CA ILE A 109 9.65 -4.13 5.15
C ILE A 109 10.05 -5.03 3.97
N ILE A 110 9.23 -5.05 2.93
CA ILE A 110 9.40 -5.92 1.78
C ILE A 110 10.15 -5.20 0.66
N LYS A 111 11.38 -5.61 0.40
CA LYS A 111 12.24 -5.04 -0.67
C LYS A 111 12.16 -5.81 -1.98
N HIS A 112 11.74 -7.07 -1.93
CA HIS A 112 11.66 -7.95 -3.10
C HIS A 112 10.33 -8.71 -3.15
N PRO A 113 9.72 -8.92 -4.33
CA PRO A 113 8.48 -9.69 -4.45
C PRO A 113 8.57 -11.11 -3.89
N LYS A 114 9.77 -11.71 -3.90
CA LYS A 114 10.00 -13.04 -3.29
C LYS A 114 9.70 -13.03 -1.79
N GLN A 115 10.14 -12.00 -1.07
CA GLN A 115 9.88 -11.84 0.37
C GLN A 115 8.38 -11.73 0.66
N LEU A 116 7.62 -11.04 -0.20
CA LEU A 116 6.17 -10.97 -0.05
C LEU A 116 5.51 -12.34 -0.27
N LYS A 117 5.99 -13.10 -1.25
CA LYS A 117 5.49 -14.46 -1.49
C LYS A 117 5.78 -15.39 -0.32
N GLU A 118 7.00 -15.34 0.22
CA GLU A 118 7.41 -16.10 1.40
C GLU A 118 6.55 -15.72 2.61
N LEU A 119 6.30 -14.42 2.84
CA LEU A 119 5.42 -13.96 3.91
C LEU A 119 3.99 -14.51 3.75
N ILE A 120 3.40 -14.41 2.56
CA ILE A 120 2.03 -14.91 2.31
C ILE A 120 1.96 -16.42 2.49
N HIS A 121 2.97 -17.17 2.02
CA HIS A 121 3.03 -18.62 2.21
C HIS A 121 3.04 -18.97 3.69
N ASN A 122 3.93 -18.34 4.48
CA ASN A 122 4.03 -18.59 5.91
C ASN A 122 2.75 -18.23 6.67
N LEU A 123 2.01 -17.20 6.25
CA LEU A 123 0.72 -16.85 6.87
C LEU A 123 -0.37 -17.89 6.56
N ASN A 124 -0.38 -18.45 5.36
CA ASN A 124 -1.34 -19.49 4.99
C ASN A 124 -1.04 -20.82 5.68
N ASP A 125 0.24 -21.14 5.91
CA ASP A 125 0.65 -22.36 6.59
C ASP A 125 0.31 -22.36 8.09
N VAL A 126 0.10 -21.18 8.69
CA VAL A 126 -0.39 -21.02 10.07
C VAL A 126 -1.91 -21.22 10.18
N SER A 127 -2.63 -21.28 9.05
CA SER A 127 -4.10 -21.42 9.01
C SER A 127 -4.59 -22.88 8.96
N ILE A 128 -3.74 -23.85 9.31
CA ILE A 128 -4.11 -25.25 9.49
C ILE A 128 -3.95 -25.58 10.97
N ASP A 129 -4.97 -25.29 11.75
CA ASP A 129 -5.38 -26.00 12.98
C ASP A 129 -6.80 -25.56 13.38
#